data_AF-A0A0F7SVH5-F1
#
_entry.id   AF-A0A0F7SVH5-F1
#
_cell.length_a   1.000
_cell.length_b   1.000
_cell.length_c   1.000
_cell.angle_alpha   90.00
_cell.angle_beta   90.00
_cell.angle_gamma   90.00
#
_symmetry.space_group_name_H-M   'P 1'
#
loop_
_entity.id
_entity.type
_entity.pdbx_description
1 polymer ?
#
loop_
_entity_poly.entity_id
_entity_poly.type
_entity_poly.pdbx_seq_one_letter_code
_entity_poly.pdbx_strand_id
1 'polypeptide(L)'
;MISGLFVYQEFQGLGIGNAIMDTLENQDRTVFKAHVVTVSTAAVDQNGLDSQTRMWYQRRGYKQIKVVSLSSSPFYLRSIPDSRTKSIKLPLWTLTPHGLFWL
;
A
#
# COMPACT_ATOMS: atom_id res chain seq x y z
N MET A 1 9.29 1.95 3.45
CA MET A 1 9.01 2.67 2.18
C MET A 1 9.84 2.01 1.10
N ILE A 2 9.23 1.50 0.02
CA ILE A 2 9.95 0.85 -1.08
C ILE A 2 10.28 1.93 -2.13
N SER A 3 11.57 2.17 -2.35
CA SER A 3 12.05 3.24 -3.23
C SER A 3 12.11 2.84 -4.71
N GLY A 4 12.29 1.54 -4.99
CA GLY A 4 12.31 1.00 -6.36
C GLY A 4 12.46 -0.52 -6.39
N LEU A 5 11.79 -1.18 -7.33
CA LEU A 5 11.93 -2.60 -7.60
C LEU A 5 12.08 -2.79 -9.12
N PHE A 6 13.15 -3.46 -9.52
CA PHE A 6 13.46 -3.74 -10.92
C PHE A 6 13.79 -5.21 -11.07
N VAL A 7 13.16 -5.86 -12.06
CA VAL A 7 13.44 -7.24 -12.46
C VAL A 7 13.84 -7.20 -13.91
N TYR A 8 15.02 -7.70 -14.24
CA TYR A 8 15.50 -7.79 -15.61
C TYR A 8 14.51 -8.55 -16.48
N GLN A 9 14.37 -8.11 -17.72
CA GLN A 9 13.33 -8.58 -18.64
C GLN A 9 13.40 -10.11 -18.85
N GLU A 10 14.60 -10.69 -18.92
CA GLU A 10 14.78 -12.14 -19.07
C GLU A 10 14.25 -12.96 -17.89
N PHE A 11 14.05 -12.34 -16.72
CA PHE A 11 13.52 -13.00 -15.52
C PHE A 11 12.11 -12.55 -15.14
N GLN A 12 11.46 -11.74 -15.97
CA GLN A 12 10.06 -11.37 -15.78
C GLN A 12 9.16 -12.57 -16.07
N GLY A 13 7.98 -12.61 -15.42
CA GLY A 13 7.05 -13.74 -15.54
C GLY A 13 7.39 -14.97 -14.70
N LEU A 14 8.60 -15.06 -14.15
CA LEU A 14 9.05 -16.18 -13.29
C LEU A 14 8.60 -16.05 -11.82
N GLY A 15 7.80 -15.02 -11.49
CA GLY A 15 7.33 -14.79 -10.12
C GLY A 15 8.36 -14.16 -9.16
N ILE A 16 9.57 -13.84 -9.63
CA ILE A 16 10.64 -13.24 -8.79
C ILE A 16 10.18 -11.94 -8.12
N GLY A 17 9.51 -11.06 -8.86
CA GLY A 17 8.98 -9.81 -8.31
C GLY A 17 7.99 -10.04 -7.16
N ASN A 18 7.19 -11.11 -7.22
CA ASN A 18 6.28 -11.47 -6.13
C ASN A 18 7.06 -11.92 -4.89
N ALA A 19 8.03 -12.83 -5.06
CA ALA A 19 8.83 -13.35 -3.96
C ALA A 19 9.62 -12.24 -3.23
N ILE A 20 10.19 -11.29 -3.98
CA ILE A 20 10.88 -10.13 -3.41
C ILE A 20 9.90 -9.29 -2.59
N MET A 21 8.72 -8.97 -3.15
CA MET A 21 7.72 -8.17 -2.46
C MET A 21 7.17 -8.85 -1.21
N ASP A 22 6.94 -10.16 -1.25
CA ASP A 22 6.48 -10.94 -0.09
C ASP A 22 7.50 -10.83 1.06
N THR A 23 8.79 -10.91 0.72
CA THR A 23 9.87 -10.77 1.69
C THR A 23 9.94 -9.36 2.28
N LEU A 24 9.86 -8.33 1.44
CA LEU A 24 9.89 -6.92 1.87
C LEU A 24 8.68 -6.58 2.76
N GLU A 25 7.48 -6.98 2.36
CA GLU A 25 6.26 -6.76 3.14
C GLU A 25 6.32 -7.49 4.48
N ASN A 26 6.86 -8.72 4.50
CA ASN A 26 7.06 -9.45 5.75
C ASN A 26 8.09 -8.77 6.65
N GLN A 27 9.19 -8.26 6.09
CA GLN A 27 10.22 -7.54 6.86
C GLN A 27 9.67 -6.23 7.43
N ASP A 28 8.92 -5.46 6.63
CA ASP A 28 8.23 -4.23 7.09
C ASP A 28 7.28 -4.53 8.27
N ARG A 29 6.54 -5.64 8.22
CA ARG A 29 5.63 -6.03 9.31
C ARG A 29 6.36 -6.56 10.54
N THR A 30 7.35 -7.44 10.35
CA THR A 30 7.95 -8.20 11.45
C THR A 30 9.07 -7.46 12.15
N VAL A 31 9.94 -6.80 11.38
CA VAL A 31 11.12 -6.10 11.89
C VAL A 31 10.78 -4.67 12.23
N PHE A 32 10.18 -3.95 11.28
CA PHE A 32 9.89 -2.52 11.44
C PHE A 32 8.55 -2.23 12.11
N LYS A 33 7.74 -3.26 12.39
CA LYS A 33 6.39 -3.14 12.96
C LYS A 33 5.52 -2.14 12.20
N ALA A 34 5.73 -2.02 10.89
CA ALA A 34 4.99 -1.10 10.05
C ALA A 34 3.53 -1.57 9.94
N HIS A 35 2.60 -0.71 10.33
CA HIS A 35 1.16 -0.95 10.21
C HIS A 35 0.64 -0.73 8.78
N VAL A 36 1.39 0.03 7.98
CA VAL A 36 1.04 0.42 6.63
C VAL A 36 2.29 0.40 5.77
N VAL A 37 2.27 -0.36 4.67
CA VAL A 37 3.31 -0.33 3.64
C VAL A 37 2.83 0.57 2.52
N THR A 38 3.65 1.53 2.11
CA THR A 38 3.34 2.46 1.02
C THR A 38 4.27 2.26 -0.18
N VAL A 39 3.69 2.34 -1.38
CA VAL A 39 4.41 2.31 -2.66
C VAL A 39 3.96 3.44 -3.56
N SER A 40 4.88 3.95 -4.38
CA SER A 40 4.60 4.91 -5.44
C SER A 40 4.68 4.21 -6.79
N THR A 41 3.65 4.39 -7.62
CA THR A 41 3.62 3.84 -8.98
C THR A 41 3.28 4.94 -9.97
N ALA A 42 3.90 4.93 -11.16
CA ALA A 42 3.47 5.79 -12.26
C ALA A 42 1.97 5.61 -12.54
N ALA A 43 1.25 6.70 -12.82
CA ALA A 43 -0.18 6.61 -13.07
C ALA A 43 -0.52 5.94 -14.40
N VAL A 44 0.31 6.22 -15.41
CA VAL A 44 0.19 5.66 -16.75
C VAL A 44 1.53 5.06 -17.16
N ASP A 45 1.47 4.10 -18.09
CA ASP A 45 2.66 3.59 -18.77
C ASP A 45 3.14 4.56 -19.86
N GLN A 46 4.18 4.16 -20.61
CA GLN A 46 4.77 4.96 -21.70
C GLN A 46 3.79 5.25 -22.84
N ASN A 47 2.67 4.52 -22.92
CA ASN A 47 1.64 4.65 -23.95
C ASN A 47 0.40 5.42 -23.45
N GLY A 48 0.45 5.97 -22.24
CA GLY A 48 -0.71 6.64 -21.63
C GLY A 48 -1.80 5.68 -21.16
N LEU A 49 -1.55 4.37 -21.20
CA LEU A 49 -2.46 3.35 -20.69
C LEU A 49 -2.22 3.14 -19.20
N ASP A 50 -3.18 2.48 -18.56
CA ASP A 50 -3.08 2.19 -17.14
C ASP A 50 -1.84 1.33 -16.82
N SER A 51 -1.01 1.79 -15.89
CA SER A 51 0.27 1.14 -15.62
C SER A 51 0.09 -0.33 -15.20
N GLN A 52 0.73 -1.27 -15.91
CA GLN A 52 0.71 -2.69 -15.53
C GLN A 52 1.21 -2.92 -14.09
N THR A 53 2.17 -2.10 -13.65
CA THR A 53 2.67 -2.08 -12.26
C THR A 53 1.55 -1.72 -11.28
N ARG A 54 0.69 -0.76 -11.63
CA ARG A 54 -0.47 -0.36 -10.81
C ARG A 54 -1.42 -1.52 -10.60
N MET A 55 -1.79 -2.21 -11.69
CA MET A 55 -2.68 -3.37 -11.65
C MET A 55 -2.07 -4.51 -10.83
N TRP A 56 -0.76 -4.74 -10.96
CA TRP A 56 -0.06 -5.75 -10.17
C TRP A 56 -0.14 -5.49 -8.67
N TYR A 57 0.13 -4.26 -8.22
CA TYR A 57 -0.02 -3.89 -6.80
C TYR A 57 -1.47 -3.94 -6.32
N GLN A 58 -2.45 -3.60 -7.15
CA GLN A 58 -3.88 -3.75 -6.79
C GLN A 58 -4.25 -5.21 -6.52
N ARG A 59 -3.78 -6.15 -7.34
CA ARG A 59 -4.00 -7.60 -7.13
C ARG A 59 -3.38 -8.10 -5.83
N ARG A 60 -2.30 -7.47 -5.37
CA ARG A 60 -1.67 -7.75 -4.06
C ARG A 60 -2.42 -7.13 -2.87
N GLY A 61 -3.48 -6.35 -3.10
CA GLY A 61 -4.30 -5.75 -2.04
C GLY A 61 -3.96 -4.30 -1.71
N TYR A 62 -3.07 -3.65 -2.46
CA TYR A 62 -2.77 -2.24 -2.26
C TYR A 62 -3.93 -1.35 -2.73
N LYS A 63 -4.39 -0.48 -1.83
CA LYS A 63 -5.42 0.52 -2.08
C LYS A 63 -4.80 1.85 -2.44
N GLN A 64 -5.39 2.54 -3.40
CA GLN A 64 -5.00 3.90 -3.74
C GLN A 64 -5.39 4.86 -2.61
N ILE A 65 -4.42 5.62 -2.10
CA ILE A 65 -4.68 6.64 -1.06
C ILE A 65 -4.71 8.03 -1.68
N LYS A 66 -3.75 8.34 -2.55
CA LYS A 66 -3.57 9.69 -3.09
C LYS A 66 -3.01 9.64 -4.49
N VAL A 67 -3.49 10.54 -5.35
CA VAL A 67 -2.85 10.86 -6.62
C VAL A 67 -1.98 12.08 -6.35
N VAL A 68 -0.69 11.99 -6.67
CA VAL A 68 0.22 13.13 -6.56
C VAL A 68 0.67 13.47 -7.96
N SER A 69 0.52 14.73 -8.33
CA SER A 69 1.04 15.30 -9.58
C SER A 69 2.38 15.94 -9.24
N LEU A 70 3.49 15.36 -9.71
CA LEU A 70 4.78 16.04 -9.73
C LEU A 70 5.06 16.46 -11.18
N SER A 71 4.98 17.78 -11.41
CA SER A 71 5.63 18.58 -12.46
C SER A 71 5.66 18.10 -13.93
N SER A 72 4.93 17.05 -14.31
CA SER A 72 4.59 16.67 -15.70
C SER A 72 3.89 15.30 -15.81
N SER A 73 3.94 14.44 -14.77
CA SER A 73 3.33 13.10 -14.81
C SER A 73 2.66 12.72 -13.48
N PRO A 74 1.40 12.27 -13.47
CA PRO A 74 0.75 11.82 -12.25
C PRO A 74 1.33 10.49 -11.75
N PHE A 75 1.39 10.31 -10.43
CA PHE A 75 1.68 9.02 -9.78
C PHE A 75 0.68 8.72 -8.66
N TYR A 76 0.49 7.43 -8.39
CA TYR A 76 -0.41 6.93 -7.37
C TYR A 76 0.38 6.47 -6.15
N LEU A 77 0.06 7.06 -4.98
CA LEU A 77 0.46 6.53 -3.69
C LEU A 77 -0.55 5.45 -3.26
N ARG A 78 -0.06 4.25 -2.99
CA ARG A 78 -0.89 3.12 -2.57
C ARG A 78 -0.41 2.55 -1.25
N SER A 79 -1.32 1.99 -0.46
CA SER A 79 -0.97 1.23 0.72
C SER A 79 -1.76 -0.05 0.92
N ILE A 80 -1.16 -0.98 1.63
CA ILE A 80 -1.87 -2.13 2.20
C ILE A 80 -1.85 -2.02 3.73
N PRO A 81 -3.01 -2.03 4.40
CA PRO A 81 -3.05 -2.10 5.85
C PRO A 81 -2.68 -3.50 6.33
N ASP A 82 -2.08 -3.61 7.51
CA ASP A 82 -1.90 -4.91 8.17
C ASP A 82 -3.26 -5.59 8.39
N SER A 83 -3.38 -6.87 8.03
CA SER A 83 -4.61 -7.67 8.10
C SER A 83 -5.11 -7.91 9.53
N ARG A 84 -4.29 -7.57 10.54
CA ARG A 84 -4.67 -7.53 11.96
C ARG A 84 -5.23 -6.20 12.42
N THR A 85 -5.14 -5.16 11.60
CA THR A 85 -5.83 -3.89 11.85
C THR A 85 -7.31 -4.10 11.55
N LYS A 86 -8.00 -4.82 12.44
CA LYS A 86 -9.45 -4.70 12.54
C LYS A 86 -9.71 -3.21 12.67
N SER A 87 -10.44 -2.66 11.71
CA SER A 87 -11.12 -1.39 11.88
C SER A 87 -11.87 -1.51 13.21
N ILE A 88 -11.34 -0.87 14.26
CA ILE A 88 -12.07 -0.72 15.50
C ILE A 88 -13.23 0.18 15.10
N LYS A 89 -14.36 -0.44 14.76
CA LYS A 89 -15.65 0.23 14.76
C LYS A 89 -15.92 0.55 16.22
N LEU A 90 -15.36 1.66 16.68
CA LEU A 90 -15.78 2.27 17.93
C LEU A 90 -17.28 2.55 17.75
N PRO A 91 -18.15 1.93 18.55
CA PRO A 91 -19.56 2.24 18.45
C PRO A 91 -19.75 3.72 18.84
N LEU A 92 -20.68 4.39 18.17
CA LEU A 92 -20.88 5.85 18.22
C LEU A 92 -21.06 6.41 19.64
N TRP A 93 -21.41 5.58 20.62
CA TRP A 93 -21.57 5.94 22.03
C TRP A 93 -20.24 6.11 22.80
N THR A 94 -19.09 5.83 22.18
CA THR A 94 -17.76 6.07 22.79
C THR A 94 -17.22 7.49 22.56
N LEU A 95 -17.97 8.34 21.84
CA LEU A 95 -17.61 9.72 21.52
C LEU A 95 -18.50 10.75 22.23
N THR A 96 -18.90 10.50 23.48
CA THR A 96 -19.46 11.57 24.33
C THR A 96 -18.34 12.18 25.17
N PRO A 97 -18.02 13.48 24.98
CA PRO A 97 -17.21 14.19 25.94
C PRO A 97 -18.17 14.49 27.10
N HIS A 98 -17.89 13.92 28.26
CA HIS A 98 -18.24 14.38 29.60
C HIS A 98 -18.47 13.15 30.48
N GLY A 99 -17.60 13.00 31.47
CA GLY A 99 -17.76 11.99 32.50
C GLY A 99 -19.03 12.22 33.29
N LEU A 100 -19.56 11.13 33.83
CA LEU A 100 -20.21 11.11 35.12
C LEU A 100 -20.25 9.66 35.61
N PHE A 101 -19.69 9.50 36.82
CA PHE A 101 -19.90 8.39 37.74
C PHE A 101 -21.37 7.96 37.78
N TRP A 102 -21.63 6.69 38.10
CA TRP A 102 -22.26 6.27 39.37
C TRP A 102 -22.19 4.73 39.49
N LEU A 103 -21.91 4.31 40.72
CA LEU A 103 -21.91 2.99 41.39
C LEU A 103 -22.27 1.74 40.58
#